data_AF-A0A1Q7NHB5-F1
#
_entry.id   AF-A0A1Q7NHB5-F1
#
_cell.length_a   1.000
_cell.length_b   1.000
_cell.length_c   1.000
_cell.angle_alpha   90.00
_cell.angle_beta   90.00
_cell.angle_gamma   90.00
#
_symmetry.space_group_name_H-M   'P 1'
#
loop_
_entity.id
_entity.type
_entity.pdbx_description
1 polymer ?
#
loop_
_entity_poly.entity_id
_entity_poly.type
_entity_poly.pdbx_seq_one_letter_code
_entity_poly.pdbx_strand_id
1 'polypeptide(L)'
;MNTLKMLLLPLICLLSTATFAQDRTQVVCKGSPVPEGYAISGETISDSCNGTAWIIKPKAGPRSTLDRFNSAASNPVSLVERNEVIAPGQCDAFRQTVASTYNFNPERMSEEQIKAQSARLDVFWNQVRQSRGLLVPCLRKALEQETSGSFFNIDGSMLLVDIDPSAASRALQVRKFIGADLDGTDLEYWVKTMARRGVEGFDTSEAGAKWLSYSKAKYNLALHGGFPVDSFIGAVFIFGSMDEDLATPVLLRIVNQVGHPHRDDALAILMSQATPASLRALKQVNAAGFPAGTSQSIRELLENPNLLKPRAHPKLTREEQLIAFQGIIDGDYSAFREMVMKAPDGEVDAIAALRPEDIPLVRRTRRASISRCNQHALSDYASFTKILWALTWKPELVKR
;
A
#
# COMPACT_ATOMS: atom_id res chain seq x y z
N MET A 1 17.28 6.67 25.80
CA MET A 1 17.32 5.66 24.72
C MET A 1 16.69 6.15 23.40
N ASN A 2 16.71 7.46 23.07
CA ASN A 2 15.97 7.99 21.90
C ASN A 2 16.81 8.70 20.83
N THR A 3 18.15 8.69 20.90
CA THR A 3 19.02 9.31 19.88
C THR A 3 19.34 8.41 18.68
N LEU A 4 18.88 7.15 18.66
CA LEU A 4 19.22 6.19 17.60
C LEU A 4 18.23 6.19 16.41
N LYS A 5 17.06 6.85 16.50
CA LYS A 5 16.05 6.82 15.43
C LYS A 5 16.32 7.76 14.26
N MET A 6 17.05 8.87 14.45
CA MET A 6 17.41 9.79 13.36
C MET A 6 18.55 9.28 12.46
N LEU A 7 19.23 8.20 12.86
CA LEU A 7 20.32 7.58 12.10
C LEU A 7 19.87 6.38 11.26
N LEU A 8 18.57 6.20 11.02
CA LEU A 8 18.06 5.11 10.17
C LEU A 8 18.14 5.39 8.65
N LEU A 9 18.71 6.54 8.24
CA LEU A 9 18.92 6.84 6.81
C LEU A 9 20.22 6.29 6.16
N PRO A 10 21.30 5.88 6.86
CA PRO A 10 22.46 5.25 6.21
C PRO A 10 22.71 3.77 6.56
N LEU A 11 21.95 3.13 7.47
CA LEU A 11 22.31 1.79 8.00
C LEU A 11 21.43 0.63 7.49
N ILE A 12 21.04 0.64 6.21
CA ILE A 12 20.39 -0.50 5.54
C ILE A 12 21.06 -0.71 4.17
N CYS A 13 22.32 -1.12 4.17
CA CYS A 13 23.00 -1.64 2.98
C CYS A 13 23.90 -2.79 3.41
N LEU A 14 23.34 -3.99 3.52
CA LEU A 14 24.00 -5.29 3.35
C LEU A 14 22.98 -6.38 3.70
N LEU A 15 22.42 -7.04 2.69
CA LEU A 15 22.27 -8.51 2.59
C LEU A 15 21.28 -8.94 1.49
N SER A 16 21.83 -9.78 0.62
CA SER A 16 21.31 -10.95 -0.13
C SER A 16 19.86 -10.99 -0.62
N THR A 17 19.77 -11.22 -1.93
CA THR A 17 18.57 -11.34 -2.77
C THR A 17 17.86 -12.69 -2.62
N ALA A 18 16.62 -12.66 -2.12
CA ALA A 18 15.56 -13.57 -2.54
C ALA A 18 14.20 -12.89 -2.27
N THR A 19 13.66 -12.18 -3.26
CA THR A 19 12.30 -11.61 -3.18
C THR A 19 11.33 -12.48 -3.98
N PHE A 20 10.36 -13.08 -3.29
CA PHE A 20 9.17 -13.63 -3.92
C PHE A 20 8.18 -12.47 -4.18
N ALA A 21 7.77 -12.32 -5.44
CA ALA A 21 6.69 -11.41 -5.82
C ALA A 21 5.35 -12.16 -5.65
N GLN A 22 4.39 -11.58 -4.92
CA GLN A 22 2.99 -11.96 -5.06
C GLN A 22 2.49 -11.35 -6.36
N ASP A 23 2.69 -12.11 -7.44
CA ASP A 23 2.28 -11.79 -8.79
C ASP A 23 0.75 -12.00 -8.91
N ARG A 24 0.08 -11.29 -9.82
CA ARG A 24 -1.32 -11.54 -10.19
C ARG A 24 -1.39 -12.79 -11.07
N THR A 25 -0.78 -13.85 -10.60
CA THR A 25 -0.68 -15.12 -11.30
C THR A 25 -2.03 -15.80 -11.28
N GLN A 26 -2.60 -15.96 -12.46
CA GLN A 26 -3.69 -16.91 -12.64
C GLN A 26 -3.08 -18.30 -12.81
N VAL A 27 -3.75 -19.28 -12.22
CA VAL A 27 -3.37 -20.68 -12.33
C VAL A 27 -4.36 -21.37 -13.26
N VAL A 28 -3.87 -22.05 -14.30
CA VAL A 28 -4.68 -22.81 -15.26
C VAL A 28 -4.20 -24.25 -15.28
N CYS A 29 -5.11 -25.22 -15.15
CA CYS A 29 -4.75 -26.64 -15.08
C CYS A 29 -3.98 -27.10 -16.33
N LYS A 30 -2.95 -27.93 -16.13
CA LYS A 30 -2.14 -28.45 -17.24
C LYS A 30 -3.01 -29.39 -18.07
N GLY A 31 -3.23 -29.03 -19.34
CA GLY A 31 -4.19 -29.70 -20.24
C GLY A 31 -5.38 -28.81 -20.64
N SER A 32 -5.63 -27.72 -19.91
CA SER A 32 -6.56 -26.66 -20.35
C SER A 32 -5.86 -25.67 -21.29
N PRO A 33 -6.55 -25.10 -22.28
CA PRO A 33 -5.98 -24.08 -23.16
C PRO A 33 -5.62 -22.83 -22.36
N VAL A 34 -4.41 -22.28 -22.61
CA VAL A 34 -4.02 -20.97 -22.06
C VAL A 34 -4.86 -19.89 -22.75
N PRO A 35 -5.54 -19.01 -22.00
CA PRO A 35 -6.35 -17.95 -22.59
C PRO A 35 -5.56 -17.09 -23.58
N GLU A 36 -6.23 -16.63 -24.64
CA GLU A 36 -5.62 -15.71 -25.59
C GLU A 36 -5.14 -14.44 -24.88
N GLY A 37 -3.95 -13.96 -25.27
CA GLY A 37 -3.31 -12.82 -24.60
C GLY A 37 -2.58 -13.18 -23.30
N TYR A 38 -2.41 -14.47 -22.96
CA TYR A 38 -1.58 -14.92 -21.82
C TYR A 38 -0.42 -15.82 -22.27
N ALA A 39 0.64 -15.85 -21.47
CA ALA A 39 1.82 -16.68 -21.63
C ALA A 39 2.08 -17.46 -20.33
N ILE A 40 2.59 -18.68 -20.47
CA ILE A 40 3.03 -19.49 -19.33
C ILE A 40 4.30 -18.85 -18.76
N SER A 41 4.30 -18.63 -17.45
CA SER A 41 5.39 -18.02 -16.69
C SER A 41 6.03 -18.97 -15.68
N GLY A 42 5.39 -20.09 -15.40
CA GLY A 42 5.89 -21.13 -14.51
C GLY A 42 4.92 -22.30 -14.39
N GLU A 43 5.29 -23.26 -13.55
CA GLU A 43 4.50 -24.43 -13.21
C GLU A 43 4.36 -24.52 -11.69
N THR A 44 3.20 -24.95 -11.22
CA THR A 44 2.92 -25.18 -9.79
C THR A 44 2.05 -26.43 -9.61
N ILE A 45 1.91 -26.90 -8.37
CA ILE A 45 0.90 -27.91 -8.01
C ILE A 45 -0.34 -27.14 -7.56
N SER A 46 -1.52 -27.55 -8.04
CA SER A 46 -2.79 -26.94 -7.67
C SER A 46 -3.81 -28.01 -7.33
N ASP A 47 -4.35 -27.95 -6.11
CA ASP A 47 -5.39 -28.87 -5.64
C ASP A 47 -6.64 -28.78 -6.50
N SER A 48 -6.97 -27.59 -7.01
CA SER A 48 -8.10 -27.37 -7.92
C SER A 48 -7.96 -28.10 -9.27
N CYS A 49 -6.73 -28.45 -9.64
CA CYS A 49 -6.40 -29.14 -10.88
C CYS A 49 -6.12 -30.63 -10.67
N ASN A 50 -6.20 -31.10 -9.42
CA ASN A 50 -5.81 -32.44 -8.99
C ASN A 50 -4.44 -32.87 -9.57
N GLY A 51 -3.47 -31.94 -9.57
CA GLY A 51 -2.17 -32.15 -10.20
C GLY A 51 -1.43 -30.84 -10.53
N THR A 52 -0.62 -30.88 -11.58
CA THR A 52 0.17 -29.73 -12.06
C THR A 52 -0.67 -28.69 -12.79
N ALA A 53 -0.33 -27.42 -12.62
CA ALA A 53 -0.97 -26.29 -13.28
C ALA A 53 0.05 -25.27 -13.79
N TRP A 54 -0.32 -24.56 -14.85
CA TRP A 54 0.44 -23.44 -15.39
C TRP A 54 0.16 -22.17 -14.60
N ILE A 55 1.23 -21.50 -14.21
CA ILE A 55 1.19 -20.10 -13.77
C ILE A 55 1.19 -19.26 -15.04
N ILE A 56 0.11 -18.54 -15.33
CA ILE A 56 0.00 -17.70 -16.54
C ILE A 56 0.03 -16.21 -16.20
N LYS A 57 0.63 -15.43 -17.10
CA LYS A 57 0.67 -13.96 -17.05
C LYS A 57 0.23 -13.35 -18.39
N PRO A 58 -0.32 -12.14 -18.43
CA PRO A 58 -0.63 -11.48 -19.70
C PRO A 58 0.60 -11.39 -20.61
N LYS A 59 0.44 -11.68 -21.90
CA LYS A 59 1.46 -11.42 -22.93
C LYS A 59 1.68 -9.92 -23.01
N ALA A 60 2.93 -9.49 -22.88
CA ALA A 60 3.32 -8.13 -23.22
C ALA A 60 3.09 -7.92 -24.71
N GLY A 61 2.02 -7.22 -25.09
CA GLY A 61 1.81 -6.83 -26.47
C GLY A 61 2.88 -5.82 -26.93
N PRO A 62 3.18 -5.72 -28.24
CA PRO A 62 4.01 -4.66 -28.78
C PRO A 62 3.23 -3.35 -28.70
N ARG A 63 3.30 -2.68 -27.55
CA ARG A 63 2.83 -1.31 -27.39
C ARG A 63 4.06 -0.42 -27.24
N SER A 64 4.11 0.65 -28.02
CA SER A 64 5.00 1.78 -27.80
C SER A 64 5.01 2.13 -26.31
N THR A 65 6.11 1.82 -25.63
CA THR A 65 6.30 2.00 -24.19
C THR A 65 6.18 3.48 -23.80
N LEU A 66 6.44 4.39 -24.75
CA LEU A 66 6.47 5.82 -24.50
C LEU A 66 5.08 6.47 -24.40
N ASP A 67 4.08 6.01 -25.16
CA ASP A 67 2.74 6.63 -25.15
C ASP A 67 1.96 6.35 -23.85
N ARG A 68 2.36 5.33 -23.09
CA ARG A 68 1.75 4.98 -21.80
C ARG A 68 2.09 5.98 -20.69
N PHE A 69 3.26 6.63 -20.75
CA PHE A 69 3.71 7.53 -19.68
C PHE A 69 2.83 8.79 -19.58
N ASN A 70 2.31 9.28 -20.71
CA ASN A 70 1.56 10.55 -20.77
C ASN A 70 0.05 10.38 -20.52
N SER A 71 -0.51 9.19 -20.69
CA SER A 71 -1.97 8.97 -20.64
C SER A 71 -2.51 8.64 -19.24
N ALA A 72 -1.63 8.53 -18.23
CA ALA A 72 -2.00 8.08 -16.90
C ALA A 72 -2.25 9.24 -15.91
N ALA A 73 -2.84 10.33 -16.40
CA ALA A 73 -3.54 11.26 -15.52
C ALA A 73 -4.65 10.45 -14.83
N SER A 74 -4.60 10.40 -13.50
CA SER A 74 -5.58 9.70 -12.67
C SER A 74 -6.96 10.29 -12.94
N ASN A 75 -7.74 9.64 -13.82
CA ASN A 75 -9.15 9.93 -13.96
C ASN A 75 -9.76 9.82 -12.55
N PRO A 76 -10.47 10.86 -12.08
CA PRO A 76 -11.10 10.81 -10.77
C PRO A 76 -11.94 9.55 -10.70
N VAL A 77 -11.71 8.74 -9.67
CA VAL A 77 -12.43 7.51 -9.43
C VAL A 77 -13.91 7.87 -9.33
N SER A 78 -14.68 7.56 -10.37
CA SER A 78 -16.12 7.83 -10.36
C SER A 78 -16.76 6.96 -9.29
N LEU A 79 -17.21 7.61 -8.21
CA LEU A 79 -17.93 6.98 -7.11
C LEU A 79 -19.43 6.91 -7.38
N VAL A 80 -19.88 7.09 -8.62
CA VAL A 80 -21.31 6.97 -8.95
C VAL A 80 -21.72 5.52 -8.75
N GLU A 81 -22.41 5.28 -7.65
CA GLU A 81 -22.99 3.98 -7.32
C GLU A 81 -24.11 3.67 -8.30
N ARG A 82 -24.21 2.40 -8.73
CA ARG A 82 -25.42 1.93 -9.38
C ARG A 82 -26.52 1.97 -8.32
N ASN A 83 -27.55 2.79 -8.54
CA ASN A 83 -28.75 2.79 -7.73
C ASN A 83 -29.52 1.49 -7.96
N GLU A 84 -29.07 0.40 -7.35
CA GLU A 84 -29.81 -0.85 -7.31
C GLU A 84 -30.99 -0.67 -6.34
N VAL A 85 -32.21 -0.81 -6.87
CA VAL A 85 -33.43 -0.71 -6.07
C VAL A 85 -33.60 -2.00 -5.29
N ILE A 86 -33.26 -1.98 -4.00
CA ILE A 86 -33.52 -3.08 -3.07
C ILE A 86 -34.93 -2.92 -2.52
N ALA A 87 -35.82 -3.87 -2.81
CA ALA A 87 -37.18 -3.84 -2.27
C ALA A 87 -37.16 -3.93 -0.73
N PRO A 88 -38.09 -3.28 -0.01
CA PRO A 88 -38.24 -3.46 1.42
C PRO A 88 -38.32 -4.95 1.80
N GLY A 89 -37.55 -5.36 2.81
CA GLY A 89 -37.48 -6.75 3.28
C GLY A 89 -36.64 -7.72 2.43
N GLN A 90 -36.21 -7.34 1.22
CA GLN A 90 -35.46 -8.25 0.32
C GLN A 90 -34.17 -8.80 0.94
N CYS A 91 -33.52 -8.04 1.83
CA CYS A 91 -32.27 -8.43 2.48
C CYS A 91 -32.46 -8.96 3.91
N ASP A 92 -33.68 -9.19 4.39
CA ASP A 92 -33.92 -9.56 5.78
C ASP A 92 -33.34 -10.94 6.13
N ALA A 93 -33.59 -11.93 5.27
CA ALA A 93 -32.98 -13.25 5.42
C ALA A 93 -31.45 -13.18 5.39
N PHE A 94 -30.88 -12.36 4.50
CA PHE A 94 -29.43 -12.17 4.43
C PHE A 94 -28.86 -11.53 5.71
N ARG A 95 -29.52 -10.52 6.26
CA ARG A 95 -29.13 -9.89 7.53
C ARG A 95 -29.17 -10.88 8.69
N GLN A 96 -30.19 -11.75 8.75
CA GLN A 96 -30.26 -12.81 9.75
C GLN A 96 -29.09 -13.79 9.59
N THR A 97 -28.75 -14.18 8.36
CA THR A 97 -27.57 -15.01 8.10
C THR A 97 -26.30 -14.34 8.60
N VAL A 98 -26.06 -13.07 8.25
CA VAL A 98 -24.90 -12.30 8.74
C VAL A 98 -24.84 -12.29 10.27
N ALA A 99 -25.94 -11.94 10.94
CA ALA A 99 -25.99 -11.92 12.40
C ALA A 99 -25.68 -13.30 13.01
N SER A 100 -26.23 -14.37 12.45
CA SER A 100 -25.98 -15.74 12.93
C SER A 100 -24.55 -16.22 12.68
N THR A 101 -23.91 -15.74 11.61
CA THR A 101 -22.57 -16.14 11.19
C THR A 101 -21.50 -15.35 11.94
N TYR A 102 -21.66 -14.04 12.15
CA TYR A 102 -20.62 -13.16 12.68
C TYR A 102 -20.76 -12.83 14.18
N ASN A 103 -21.70 -13.44 14.89
CA ASN A 103 -21.84 -13.29 16.34
C ASN A 103 -20.83 -14.16 17.12
N PHE A 104 -19.54 -13.87 16.96
CA PHE A 104 -18.45 -14.54 17.68
C PHE A 104 -17.29 -13.58 17.97
N ASN A 105 -16.42 -13.96 18.91
CA ASN A 105 -15.18 -13.25 19.22
C ASN A 105 -13.99 -14.24 19.08
N PRO A 106 -13.14 -14.10 18.05
CA PRO A 106 -12.02 -15.02 17.81
C PRO A 106 -11.12 -15.25 19.03
N GLU A 107 -10.86 -14.22 19.83
CA GLU A 107 -9.95 -14.29 20.99
C GLU A 107 -10.49 -15.16 22.13
N ARG A 108 -11.79 -15.47 22.11
CA ARG A 108 -12.47 -16.27 23.15
C ARG A 108 -12.79 -17.69 22.70
N MET A 109 -12.35 -18.08 21.51
CA MET A 109 -12.69 -19.38 20.91
C MET A 109 -11.54 -20.37 21.07
N SER A 110 -11.88 -21.62 21.37
CA SER A 110 -10.98 -22.78 21.24
C SER A 110 -10.67 -23.09 19.79
N GLU A 111 -9.64 -23.90 19.54
CA GLU A 111 -9.28 -24.34 18.18
C GLU A 111 -10.44 -25.09 17.48
N GLU A 112 -11.18 -25.94 18.21
CA GLU A 112 -12.34 -26.64 17.67
C GLU A 112 -13.46 -25.67 17.29
N GLN A 113 -13.71 -24.66 18.12
CA GLN A 113 -14.69 -23.61 17.83
C GLN A 113 -14.26 -22.77 16.62
N ILE A 114 -12.97 -22.41 16.52
CA ILE A 114 -12.42 -21.70 15.37
C ILE A 114 -12.64 -22.53 14.10
N LYS A 115 -12.27 -23.81 14.11
CA LYS A 115 -12.45 -24.71 12.96
C LYS A 115 -13.93 -24.81 12.52
N ALA A 116 -14.84 -25.01 13.47
CA ALA A 116 -16.27 -25.07 13.20
C ALA A 116 -16.80 -23.75 12.62
N GLN A 117 -16.35 -22.62 13.16
CA GLN A 117 -16.76 -21.30 12.70
C GLN A 117 -16.20 -20.95 11.32
N SER A 118 -14.94 -21.33 11.02
CA SER A 118 -14.37 -21.18 9.68
C SER A 118 -15.19 -21.93 8.62
N ALA A 119 -15.62 -23.17 8.91
CA ALA A 119 -16.50 -23.91 8.01
C ALA A 119 -17.85 -23.20 7.76
N ARG A 120 -18.40 -22.52 8.78
CA ARG A 120 -19.62 -21.71 8.62
C ARG A 120 -19.39 -20.46 7.76
N LEU A 121 -18.24 -19.80 7.93
CA LEU A 121 -17.82 -18.68 7.09
C LEU A 121 -17.67 -19.11 5.63
N ASP A 122 -17.05 -20.26 5.36
CA ASP A 122 -16.90 -20.81 4.01
C ASP A 122 -18.24 -21.01 3.31
N VAL A 123 -19.23 -21.59 4.02
CA VAL A 123 -20.60 -21.75 3.48
C VAL A 123 -21.21 -20.40 3.14
N PHE A 124 -21.10 -19.42 4.04
CA PHE A 124 -21.60 -18.06 3.81
C PHE A 124 -20.93 -17.40 2.60
N TRP A 125 -19.59 -17.45 2.50
CA TRP A 125 -18.84 -16.88 1.39
C TRP A 125 -19.21 -17.52 0.05
N ASN A 126 -19.32 -18.86 0.02
CA ASN A 126 -19.70 -19.59 -1.18
C ASN A 126 -21.12 -19.26 -1.63
N GLN A 127 -22.06 -19.12 -0.70
CA GLN A 127 -23.42 -18.69 -1.01
C GLN A 127 -23.43 -17.31 -1.68
N VAL A 128 -22.70 -16.34 -1.13
CA VAL A 128 -22.57 -14.99 -1.71
C VAL A 128 -21.92 -15.04 -3.10
N ARG A 129 -20.84 -15.81 -3.26
CA ARG A 129 -20.12 -15.96 -4.54
C ARG A 129 -20.96 -16.65 -5.63
N GLN A 130 -21.83 -17.58 -5.26
CA GLN A 130 -22.71 -18.29 -6.20
C GLN A 130 -23.93 -17.45 -6.58
N SER A 131 -24.41 -16.59 -5.68
CA SER A 131 -25.62 -15.78 -5.88
C SER A 131 -25.30 -14.28 -6.02
N ARG A 132 -24.22 -13.93 -6.72
CA ARG A 132 -23.69 -12.54 -6.79
C ARG A 132 -24.75 -11.51 -7.13
N GLY A 133 -25.49 -11.73 -8.23
CA GLY A 133 -26.50 -10.77 -8.70
C GLY A 133 -27.63 -10.51 -7.70
N LEU A 134 -27.89 -11.46 -6.79
CA LEU A 134 -28.90 -11.31 -5.74
C LEU A 134 -28.31 -10.77 -4.43
N LEU A 135 -27.13 -11.26 -4.03
CA LEU A 135 -26.59 -11.05 -2.68
C LEU A 135 -25.59 -9.89 -2.58
N VAL A 136 -24.97 -9.43 -3.68
CA VAL A 136 -24.09 -8.25 -3.65
C VAL A 136 -24.79 -6.99 -3.12
N PRO A 137 -25.99 -6.59 -3.61
CA PRO A 137 -26.71 -5.45 -3.05
C PRO A 137 -27.02 -5.62 -1.55
N CYS A 138 -27.37 -6.84 -1.12
CA CYS A 138 -27.63 -7.12 0.29
C CYS A 138 -26.38 -7.11 1.16
N LEU A 139 -25.24 -7.60 0.66
CA LEU A 139 -23.95 -7.52 1.35
C LEU A 139 -23.51 -6.07 1.53
N ARG A 140 -23.61 -5.26 0.47
CA ARG A 140 -23.30 -3.83 0.54
C ARG A 140 -24.17 -3.12 1.57
N LYS A 141 -25.49 -3.31 1.51
CA LYS A 141 -26.44 -2.73 2.47
C LYS A 141 -26.17 -3.19 3.90
N ALA A 142 -25.86 -4.47 4.12
CA ALA A 142 -25.52 -4.99 5.43
C ALA A 142 -24.23 -4.33 5.98
N LEU A 143 -23.20 -4.19 5.15
CA LEU A 143 -21.99 -3.47 5.52
C LEU A 143 -22.29 -2.01 5.84
N GLU A 144 -23.02 -1.27 5.00
CA GLU A 144 -23.36 0.13 5.25
C GLU A 144 -24.09 0.35 6.59
N GLN A 145 -24.98 -0.57 6.96
CA GLN A 145 -25.75 -0.52 8.21
C GLN A 145 -24.95 -1.01 9.43
N GLU A 146 -23.90 -1.80 9.22
CA GLU A 146 -23.06 -2.31 10.31
C GLU A 146 -22.17 -1.20 10.89
N THR A 147 -22.25 -1.00 12.21
CA THR A 147 -21.51 0.03 12.94
C THR A 147 -20.73 -0.51 14.14
N SER A 148 -20.90 -1.78 14.50
CA SER A 148 -20.38 -2.38 15.74
C SER A 148 -18.87 -2.63 15.78
N GLY A 149 -18.10 -2.20 14.77
CA GLY A 149 -16.67 -2.51 14.67
C GLY A 149 -16.36 -4.00 14.49
N SER A 150 -17.38 -4.84 14.26
CA SER A 150 -17.29 -6.30 14.26
C SER A 150 -16.36 -6.86 13.19
N PHE A 151 -15.96 -8.13 13.35
CA PHE A 151 -15.18 -8.88 12.36
C PHE A 151 -15.82 -8.86 10.96
N PHE A 152 -17.15 -8.73 10.87
CA PHE A 152 -17.87 -8.59 9.60
C PHE A 152 -17.46 -7.35 8.79
N ASN A 153 -17.05 -6.26 9.43
CA ASN A 153 -16.57 -5.07 8.72
C ASN A 153 -15.33 -5.37 7.89
N ILE A 154 -14.40 -6.16 8.42
CA ILE A 154 -13.19 -6.57 7.70
C ILE A 154 -13.54 -7.64 6.68
N ASP A 155 -14.09 -8.77 7.15
CA ASP A 155 -14.27 -9.95 6.31
C ASP A 155 -15.35 -9.75 5.23
N GLY A 156 -16.50 -9.18 5.60
CA GLY A 156 -17.58 -8.89 4.67
C GLY A 156 -17.19 -7.88 3.59
N SER A 157 -16.40 -6.85 3.93
CA SER A 157 -15.93 -5.89 2.93
C SER A 157 -14.82 -6.45 2.04
N MET A 158 -14.03 -7.39 2.53
CA MET A 158 -13.11 -8.18 1.70
C MET A 158 -13.86 -9.05 0.69
N LEU A 159 -14.87 -9.79 1.15
CA LEU A 159 -15.75 -10.57 0.28
C LEU A 159 -16.42 -9.68 -0.77
N LEU A 160 -16.90 -8.49 -0.39
CA LEU A 160 -17.51 -7.55 -1.33
C LEU A 160 -16.53 -7.14 -2.43
N VAL A 161 -15.28 -6.78 -2.10
CA VAL A 161 -14.29 -6.38 -3.11
C VAL A 161 -13.84 -7.56 -3.98
N ASP A 162 -13.82 -8.79 -3.45
CA ASP A 162 -13.52 -10.02 -4.20
C ASP A 162 -14.55 -10.25 -5.33
N ILE A 163 -15.85 -10.10 -5.02
CA ILE A 163 -16.93 -10.38 -5.96
C ILE A 163 -17.39 -9.17 -6.77
N ASP A 164 -17.14 -7.96 -6.27
CA ASP A 164 -17.43 -6.67 -6.88
C ASP A 164 -16.24 -5.71 -6.65
N PRO A 165 -15.20 -5.76 -7.50
CA PRO A 165 -14.01 -4.94 -7.34
C PRO A 165 -14.21 -3.49 -7.80
N SER A 166 -15.45 -2.98 -7.78
CA SER A 166 -15.78 -1.60 -8.13
C SER A 166 -15.15 -0.59 -7.17
N ALA A 167 -15.02 0.65 -7.64
CA ALA A 167 -14.53 1.76 -6.83
C ALA A 167 -15.36 1.97 -5.55
N ALA A 168 -16.68 1.88 -5.66
CA ALA A 168 -17.60 2.04 -4.53
C ALA A 168 -17.36 0.98 -3.45
N SER A 169 -17.21 -0.29 -3.85
CA SER A 169 -16.94 -1.40 -2.92
C SER A 169 -15.60 -1.27 -2.22
N ARG A 170 -14.56 -0.79 -2.92
CA ARG A 170 -13.26 -0.48 -2.30
C ARG A 170 -13.32 0.72 -1.37
N ALA A 171 -14.06 1.77 -1.72
CA ALA A 171 -14.30 2.90 -0.82
C ALA A 171 -15.02 2.47 0.46
N LEU A 172 -16.03 1.59 0.33
CA LEU A 172 -16.72 1.00 1.47
C LEU A 172 -15.76 0.16 2.32
N GLN A 173 -14.91 -0.66 1.70
CA GLN A 173 -13.88 -1.41 2.42
C GLN A 173 -12.93 -0.50 3.22
N VAL A 174 -12.44 0.59 2.64
CA VAL A 174 -11.59 1.56 3.36
C VAL A 174 -12.30 2.08 4.60
N ARG A 175 -13.56 2.54 4.47
CA ARG A 175 -14.36 3.00 5.62
C ARG A 175 -14.51 1.92 6.69
N LYS A 176 -14.74 0.67 6.28
CA LYS A 176 -14.95 -0.45 7.21
C LYS A 176 -13.67 -0.86 7.93
N PHE A 177 -12.52 -0.84 7.24
CA PHE A 177 -11.22 -1.09 7.87
C PHE A 177 -10.84 0.04 8.84
N ILE A 178 -11.13 1.30 8.53
CA ILE A 178 -10.92 2.43 9.45
C ILE A 178 -11.76 2.24 10.73
N GLY A 179 -13.02 1.81 10.60
CA GLY A 179 -13.93 1.60 11.73
C GLY A 179 -13.74 0.29 12.51
N ALA A 180 -12.99 -0.68 11.98
CA ALA A 180 -12.83 -2.00 12.60
C ALA A 180 -12.00 -1.95 13.89
N ASP A 181 -12.32 -2.78 14.88
CA ASP A 181 -11.45 -2.95 16.04
C ASP A 181 -10.10 -3.58 15.62
N LEU A 182 -8.99 -2.99 16.09
CA LEU A 182 -7.66 -3.55 15.82
C LEU A 182 -7.29 -4.65 16.84
N ASP A 183 -7.98 -4.71 17.97
CA ASP A 183 -7.92 -5.85 18.88
C ASP A 183 -8.62 -7.06 18.19
N GLY A 184 -7.95 -8.21 18.16
CA GLY A 184 -8.41 -9.39 17.44
C GLY A 184 -8.30 -9.36 15.90
N THR A 185 -7.75 -8.28 15.31
CA THR A 185 -7.50 -8.17 13.87
C THR A 185 -6.08 -8.60 13.51
N ASP A 186 -5.92 -9.32 12.39
CA ASP A 186 -4.60 -9.51 11.77
C ASP A 186 -4.06 -8.17 11.28
N LEU A 187 -3.12 -7.60 12.04
CA LEU A 187 -2.54 -6.29 11.78
C LEU A 187 -1.70 -6.26 10.49
N GLU A 188 -1.04 -7.37 10.13
CA GLU A 188 -0.30 -7.45 8.87
C GLU A 188 -1.25 -7.30 7.69
N TYR A 189 -2.35 -8.04 7.74
CA TYR A 189 -3.38 -8.01 6.72
C TYR A 189 -4.06 -6.64 6.62
N TRP A 190 -4.35 -6.03 7.77
CA TRP A 190 -4.97 -4.70 7.84
C TRP A 190 -4.07 -3.63 7.22
N VAL A 191 -2.79 -3.58 7.59
CA VAL A 191 -1.81 -2.62 7.05
C VAL A 191 -1.62 -2.82 5.55
N LYS A 192 -1.44 -4.06 5.09
CA LYS A 192 -1.31 -4.38 3.65
C LYS A 192 -2.51 -3.94 2.83
N THR A 193 -3.72 -4.15 3.37
CA THR A 193 -4.95 -3.75 2.69
C THR A 193 -5.03 -2.23 2.57
N MET A 194 -4.76 -1.48 3.64
CA MET A 194 -4.76 -0.02 3.61
C MET A 194 -3.68 0.54 2.69
N ALA A 195 -2.47 0.01 2.73
CA ALA A 195 -1.39 0.44 1.85
C ALA A 195 -1.74 0.22 0.36
N ARG A 196 -2.32 -0.93 0.03
CA ARG A 196 -2.80 -1.20 -1.33
C ARG A 196 -3.87 -0.21 -1.78
N ARG A 197 -4.83 0.13 -0.90
CA ARG A 197 -5.89 1.11 -1.22
C ARG A 197 -5.32 2.52 -1.40
N GLY A 198 -4.28 2.89 -0.66
CA GLY A 198 -3.53 4.13 -0.86
C GLY A 198 -2.97 4.26 -2.28
N VAL A 199 -2.34 3.20 -2.82
CA VAL A 199 -1.82 3.19 -4.21
C VAL A 199 -2.94 3.29 -5.24
N GLU A 200 -4.09 2.70 -4.95
CA GLU A 200 -5.27 2.76 -5.81
C GLU A 200 -5.99 4.13 -5.76
N GLY A 201 -5.48 5.09 -4.99
CA GLY A 201 -5.95 6.47 -4.94
C GLY A 201 -7.04 6.74 -3.90
N PHE A 202 -7.29 5.79 -2.99
CA PHE A 202 -8.22 6.02 -1.88
C PHE A 202 -7.53 6.74 -0.72
N ASP A 203 -8.28 7.63 -0.05
CA ASP A 203 -7.81 8.27 1.17
C ASP A 203 -7.79 7.25 2.33
N THR A 204 -6.58 6.95 2.79
CA THR A 204 -6.29 6.06 3.92
C THR A 204 -5.60 6.82 5.06
N SER A 205 -5.69 8.15 5.07
CA SER A 205 -5.05 9.02 6.05
C SER A 205 -5.55 8.77 7.48
N GLU A 206 -6.87 8.53 7.64
CA GLU A 206 -7.45 8.15 8.93
C GLU A 206 -6.95 6.80 9.42
N ALA A 207 -6.72 5.84 8.52
CA ALA A 207 -6.09 4.56 8.86
C ALA A 207 -4.66 4.77 9.36
N GLY A 208 -3.87 5.59 8.67
CA GLY A 208 -2.52 5.94 9.11
C GLY A 208 -2.50 6.63 10.48
N ALA A 209 -3.43 7.56 10.73
CA ALA A 209 -3.57 8.21 12.03
C ALA A 209 -3.99 7.23 13.15
N LYS A 210 -4.92 6.32 12.84
CA LYS A 210 -5.35 5.25 13.75
C LYS A 210 -4.18 4.33 14.12
N TRP A 211 -3.41 3.90 13.13
CA TRP A 211 -2.22 3.06 13.34
C TRP A 211 -1.21 3.75 14.27
N LEU A 212 -0.88 5.02 14.01
CA LEU A 212 0.01 5.80 14.85
C LEU A 212 -0.53 6.05 16.27
N SER A 213 -1.83 5.92 16.51
CA SER A 213 -2.44 6.09 17.84
C SER A 213 -2.64 4.76 18.57
N TYR A 214 -2.46 3.63 17.89
CA TYR A 214 -2.75 2.32 18.42
C TYR A 214 -1.59 1.77 19.25
N SER A 215 -1.80 1.57 20.55
CA SER A 215 -0.75 1.20 21.50
C SER A 215 -0.14 -0.19 21.25
N LYS A 216 -0.83 -1.07 20.52
CA LYS A 216 -0.36 -2.40 20.13
C LYS A 216 0.04 -2.48 18.65
N ALA A 217 0.35 -1.36 18.01
CA ALA A 217 0.77 -1.29 16.60
C ALA A 217 2.11 -2.02 16.36
N LYS A 218 2.05 -3.35 16.28
CA LYS A 218 3.20 -4.23 16.05
C LYS A 218 2.79 -5.58 15.48
N TYR A 219 3.52 -6.06 14.47
CA TYR A 219 3.45 -7.45 14.00
C TYR A 219 4.81 -7.88 13.43
N ASN A 220 4.96 -9.15 13.04
CA ASN A 220 6.19 -9.67 12.44
C ASN A 220 5.91 -10.26 11.06
N LEU A 221 6.76 -9.94 10.08
CA LEU A 221 6.68 -10.51 8.73
C LEU A 221 7.30 -11.91 8.71
N ALA A 222 6.47 -12.96 8.77
CA ALA A 222 6.94 -14.35 8.82
C ALA A 222 7.87 -14.72 7.66
N LEU A 223 7.54 -14.29 6.44
CA LEU A 223 8.32 -14.57 5.22
C LEU A 223 9.66 -13.81 5.13
N HIS A 224 9.96 -12.93 6.08
CA HIS A 224 11.18 -12.11 6.11
C HIS A 224 11.95 -12.31 7.41
N GLY A 225 12.02 -13.55 7.90
CA GLY A 225 12.75 -13.90 9.12
C GLY A 225 12.15 -13.29 10.39
N GLY A 226 10.85 -12.98 10.38
CA GLY A 226 10.19 -12.33 11.52
C GLY A 226 10.53 -10.85 11.65
N PHE A 227 10.84 -10.15 10.55
CA PHE A 227 11.10 -8.72 10.54
C PHE A 227 9.99 -7.95 11.28
N PRO A 228 10.31 -7.19 12.34
CA PRO A 228 9.32 -6.51 13.15
C PRO A 228 8.81 -5.27 12.43
N VAL A 229 7.50 -5.13 12.34
CA VAL A 229 6.82 -3.90 11.92
C VAL A 229 6.25 -3.26 13.16
N ASP A 230 6.67 -2.05 13.48
CA ASP A 230 6.17 -1.24 14.59
C ASP A 230 5.25 -0.10 14.11
N SER A 231 4.86 0.78 15.03
CA SER A 231 4.05 1.97 14.74
C SER A 231 4.61 2.81 13.59
N PHE A 232 5.93 3.07 13.59
CA PHE A 232 6.57 3.86 12.54
C PHE A 232 6.55 3.13 11.19
N ILE A 233 6.99 1.88 11.13
CA ILE A 233 7.08 1.14 9.87
C ILE A 233 5.69 0.93 9.24
N GLY A 234 4.68 0.56 10.03
CA GLY A 234 3.33 0.40 9.53
C GLY A 234 2.72 1.73 9.04
N ALA A 235 3.04 2.85 9.70
CA ALA A 235 2.63 4.18 9.23
C ALA A 235 3.34 4.57 7.93
N VAL A 236 4.61 4.23 7.76
CA VAL A 236 5.33 4.40 6.48
C VAL A 236 4.66 3.59 5.37
N PHE A 237 4.21 2.36 5.64
CA PHE A 237 3.47 1.58 4.64
C PHE A 237 2.17 2.26 4.21
N ILE A 238 1.37 2.77 5.16
CA ILE A 238 0.08 3.39 4.86
C ILE A 238 0.27 4.76 4.21
N PHE A 239 0.90 5.72 4.90
CA PHE A 239 1.08 7.07 4.38
C PHE A 239 1.99 7.11 3.15
N GLY A 240 3.03 6.26 3.12
CA GLY A 240 3.98 6.22 2.00
C GLY A 240 3.39 5.67 0.72
N SER A 241 2.32 4.88 0.80
CA SER A 241 1.59 4.34 -0.36
C SER A 241 0.52 5.28 -0.93
N MET A 242 0.11 6.30 -0.16
CA MET A 242 -0.98 7.21 -0.50
C MET A 242 -0.44 8.43 -1.25
N ASP A 243 -1.29 9.10 -2.02
CA ASP A 243 -0.93 10.39 -2.63
C ASP A 243 -0.56 11.42 -1.56
N GLU A 244 0.51 12.17 -1.79
CA GLU A 244 1.05 13.11 -0.82
C GLU A 244 0.10 14.27 -0.55
N ASP A 245 -0.79 14.63 -1.49
CA ASP A 245 -1.79 15.68 -1.29
C ASP A 245 -2.85 15.28 -0.23
N LEU A 246 -3.09 13.98 -0.05
CA LEU A 246 -3.94 13.44 1.02
C LEU A 246 -3.15 13.27 2.33
N ALA A 247 -1.90 12.80 2.25
CA ALA A 247 -1.09 12.49 3.43
C ALA A 247 -0.57 13.73 4.17
N THR A 248 -0.10 14.75 3.42
CA THR A 248 0.53 15.96 3.97
C THR A 248 -0.31 16.65 5.06
N PRO A 249 -1.59 17.01 4.83
CA PRO A 249 -2.37 17.75 5.83
C PRO A 249 -2.58 16.95 7.12
N VAL A 250 -2.77 15.62 7.02
CA VAL A 250 -2.97 14.77 8.19
C VAL A 250 -1.68 14.60 9.00
N LEU A 251 -0.54 14.38 8.33
CA LEU A 251 0.76 14.31 8.98
C LEU A 251 1.09 15.63 9.69
N LEU A 252 0.90 16.77 9.04
CA LEU A 252 1.13 18.09 9.64
C LEU A 252 0.26 18.29 10.90
N ARG A 253 -1.00 17.88 10.85
CA ARG A 253 -1.90 17.91 12.01
C ARG A 253 -1.37 17.08 13.17
N ILE A 254 -0.93 15.84 12.93
CA ILE A 254 -0.38 14.94 13.96
C ILE A 254 0.92 15.52 14.53
N VAL A 255 1.83 15.99 13.67
CA VAL A 255 3.11 16.60 14.05
C VAL A 255 2.91 17.81 14.98
N ASN A 256 1.85 18.59 14.77
CA ASN A 256 1.54 19.77 15.56
C ASN A 256 0.75 19.49 16.85
N GLN A 257 0.36 18.23 17.11
CA GLN A 257 -0.24 17.82 18.36
C GLN A 257 0.86 17.48 19.38
N VAL A 258 1.20 18.44 20.24
CA VAL A 258 2.34 18.33 21.18
C VAL A 258 2.30 17.06 22.04
N GLY A 259 1.11 16.59 22.42
CA GLY A 259 0.91 15.38 23.23
C GLY A 259 0.74 14.07 22.46
N HIS A 260 0.83 14.07 21.12
CA HIS A 260 0.63 12.85 20.34
C HIS A 260 1.82 11.88 20.53
N PRO A 261 1.60 10.61 20.91
CA PRO A 261 2.67 9.68 21.30
C PRO A 261 3.66 9.39 20.17
N HIS A 262 3.22 9.49 18.92
CA HIS A 262 4.02 9.23 17.72
C HIS A 262 4.19 10.47 16.81
N ARG A 263 4.24 11.67 17.41
CA ARG A 263 4.51 12.92 16.67
C ARG A 263 5.86 12.92 15.92
N ASP A 264 6.89 12.30 16.48
CA ASP A 264 8.23 12.18 15.87
C ASP A 264 8.19 11.30 14.62
N ASP A 265 7.45 10.19 14.70
CA ASP A 265 7.26 9.26 13.58
C ASP A 265 6.50 9.95 12.44
N ALA A 266 5.44 10.71 12.74
CA ALA A 266 4.72 11.51 11.75
C ALA A 266 5.59 12.59 11.10
N LEU A 267 6.49 13.23 11.87
CA LEU A 267 7.43 14.22 11.34
C LEU A 267 8.41 13.56 10.36
N ALA A 268 8.97 12.39 10.70
CA ALA A 268 9.88 11.65 9.82
C ALA A 268 9.20 11.25 8.50
N ILE A 269 7.93 10.86 8.53
CA ILE A 269 7.15 10.56 7.32
C ILE A 269 6.92 11.84 6.50
N LEU A 270 6.54 12.96 7.14
CA LEU A 270 6.36 14.24 6.47
C LEU A 270 7.66 14.72 5.78
N MET A 271 8.80 14.58 6.46
CA MET A 271 10.13 14.85 5.91
C MET A 271 10.51 13.91 4.76
N SER A 272 9.86 12.75 4.63
CA SER A 272 10.13 11.79 3.56
C SER A 272 9.27 11.98 2.32
N GLN A 273 8.25 12.86 2.34
CA GLN A 273 7.35 13.03 1.20
C GLN A 273 8.03 13.66 -0.04
N ALA A 274 9.07 14.48 0.14
CA ALA A 274 9.85 15.07 -0.96
C ALA A 274 8.98 15.80 -2.02
N THR A 275 7.96 16.54 -1.56
CA THR A 275 7.09 17.35 -2.42
C THR A 275 7.16 18.84 -2.03
N PRO A 276 6.89 19.78 -2.96
CA PRO A 276 6.80 21.20 -2.60
C PRO A 276 5.75 21.49 -1.50
N ALA A 277 4.65 20.74 -1.46
CA ALA A 277 3.64 20.84 -0.40
C ALA A 277 4.20 20.42 0.96
N SER A 278 4.90 19.29 1.03
CA SER A 278 5.55 18.83 2.27
C SER A 278 6.62 19.82 2.77
N LEU A 279 7.41 20.43 1.87
CA LEU A 279 8.37 21.48 2.24
C LEU A 279 7.69 22.70 2.87
N ARG A 280 6.56 23.14 2.33
CA ARG A 280 5.76 24.22 2.91
C ARG A 280 5.13 23.82 4.24
N ALA A 281 4.71 22.56 4.39
CA ALA A 281 4.18 22.03 5.64
C ALA A 281 5.26 21.99 6.73
N LEU A 282 6.50 21.60 6.41
CA LEU A 282 7.63 21.60 7.35
C LEU A 282 7.91 22.99 7.96
N LYS A 283 7.68 24.07 7.21
CA LYS A 283 7.80 25.45 7.73
C LYS A 283 6.74 25.81 8.78
N GLN A 284 5.67 25.01 8.89
CA GLN A 284 4.54 25.22 9.80
C GLN A 284 4.59 24.30 11.03
N VAL A 285 5.66 23.51 11.18
CA VAL A 285 5.81 22.58 12.30
C VAL A 285 6.02 23.33 13.60
N ASN A 286 5.17 23.05 14.58
CA ASN A 286 5.35 23.47 15.97
C ASN A 286 6.45 22.63 16.61
N ALA A 287 7.63 23.23 16.76
CA ALA A 287 8.78 22.56 17.34
C ALA A 287 8.64 22.26 18.85
N ALA A 288 7.65 22.82 19.55
CA ALA A 288 7.54 22.72 21.00
C ALA A 288 7.37 21.27 21.48
N GLY A 289 8.26 20.84 22.39
CA GLY A 289 8.25 19.49 22.97
C GLY A 289 8.91 18.41 22.11
N PHE A 290 9.49 18.74 20.94
CA PHE A 290 10.33 17.79 20.21
C PHE A 290 11.68 17.62 20.93
N PRO A 291 12.40 16.51 20.70
CA PRO A 291 13.78 16.36 21.15
C PRO A 291 14.67 17.54 20.69
N ALA A 292 15.72 17.83 21.47
CA ALA A 292 16.73 18.79 21.07
C ALA A 292 17.34 18.41 19.71
N GLY A 293 17.55 19.39 18.84
CA GLY A 293 18.06 19.19 17.47
C GLY A 293 16.99 19.05 16.40
N THR A 294 15.72 18.72 16.73
CA THR A 294 14.67 18.56 15.70
C THR A 294 14.46 19.81 14.85
N SER A 295 14.43 21.00 15.46
CA SER A 295 14.34 22.26 14.71
C SER A 295 15.54 22.50 13.79
N GLN A 296 16.72 22.05 14.20
CA GLN A 296 17.93 22.12 13.38
C GLN A 296 17.83 21.14 12.21
N SER A 297 17.39 19.90 12.43
CA SER A 297 17.20 18.93 11.35
C SER A 297 16.15 19.37 10.32
N ILE A 298 15.04 19.97 10.77
CA ILE A 298 14.04 20.57 9.86
C ILE A 298 14.70 21.69 9.04
N ARG A 299 15.47 22.57 9.70
CA ARG A 299 16.16 23.68 9.02
C ARG A 299 17.19 23.17 8.00
N GLU A 300 18.03 22.21 8.38
CA GLU A 300 19.03 21.60 7.51
C GLU A 300 18.39 20.95 6.29
N LEU A 301 17.30 20.19 6.47
CA LEU A 301 16.56 19.60 5.36
C LEU A 301 16.01 20.68 4.41
N LEU A 302 15.52 21.79 4.95
CA LEU A 302 14.98 22.88 4.15
C LEU A 302 16.09 23.65 3.42
N GLU A 303 17.13 24.08 4.13
CA GLU A 303 18.13 25.03 3.65
C GLU A 303 19.32 24.38 2.94
N ASN A 304 19.76 23.21 3.40
CA ASN A 304 20.95 22.52 2.91
C ASN A 304 20.77 20.99 2.96
N PRO A 305 19.80 20.42 2.21
CA PRO A 305 19.59 18.99 2.21
C PRO A 305 20.82 18.26 1.66
N ASN A 306 21.13 17.10 2.25
CA ASN A 306 22.14 16.19 1.72
C ASN A 306 21.59 15.47 0.46
N LEU A 307 21.72 16.13 -0.69
CA LEU A 307 21.27 15.59 -1.97
C LEU A 307 22.30 14.64 -2.57
N LEU A 308 21.81 13.55 -3.16
CA LEU A 308 22.64 12.68 -3.99
C LEU A 308 23.18 13.46 -5.19
N LYS A 309 24.44 13.22 -5.56
CA LYS A 309 25.10 13.84 -6.70
C LYS A 309 24.93 12.96 -7.94
N PRO A 310 24.58 13.53 -9.11
CA PRO A 310 24.45 12.76 -10.34
C PRO A 310 25.79 12.16 -10.77
N ARG A 311 25.76 10.95 -11.35
CA ARG A 311 26.94 10.36 -12.01
C ARG A 311 27.23 11.09 -13.32
N ALA A 312 28.49 11.45 -13.56
CA ALA A 312 28.90 12.13 -14.80
C ALA A 312 28.64 11.30 -16.07
N HIS A 313 28.80 9.98 -15.96
CA HIS A 313 28.54 9.02 -17.05
C HIS A 313 27.60 7.93 -16.53
N PRO A 314 26.27 8.10 -16.63
CA PRO A 314 25.32 7.14 -16.10
C PRO A 314 25.46 5.77 -16.80
N LYS A 315 25.38 4.68 -16.04
CA LYS A 315 25.38 3.31 -16.56
C LYS A 315 24.00 2.91 -17.10
N LEU A 316 22.96 3.56 -16.59
CA LEU A 316 21.57 3.38 -16.99
C LEU A 316 21.09 4.54 -17.86
N THR A 317 20.43 4.24 -18.97
CA THR A 317 19.74 5.27 -19.77
C THR A 317 18.45 5.71 -19.08
N ARG A 318 17.91 6.88 -19.49
CA ARG A 318 16.58 7.33 -19.04
C ARG A 318 15.51 6.29 -19.36
N GLU A 319 15.53 5.73 -20.57
CA GLU A 319 14.52 4.76 -21.02
C GLU A 319 14.53 3.47 -20.18
N GLU A 320 15.72 2.92 -19.88
CA GLU A 320 15.87 1.73 -19.02
C GLU A 320 15.22 1.95 -17.65
N GLN A 321 15.41 3.14 -17.06
CA GLN A 321 14.84 3.47 -15.76
C GLN A 321 13.32 3.65 -15.83
N LEU A 322 12.80 4.34 -16.86
CA LEU A 322 11.36 4.53 -17.02
C LEU A 322 10.63 3.18 -17.19
N ILE A 323 11.22 2.25 -17.94
CA ILE A 323 10.70 0.88 -18.09
C ILE A 323 10.71 0.15 -16.74
N ALA A 324 11.82 0.18 -16.01
CA ALA A 324 11.93 -0.43 -14.69
C ALA A 324 10.90 0.13 -13.68
N PHE A 325 10.73 1.45 -13.67
CA PHE A 325 9.82 2.15 -12.75
C PHE A 325 8.35 1.89 -13.07
N GLN A 326 8.01 1.78 -14.36
CA GLN A 326 6.66 1.38 -14.78
C GLN A 326 6.40 -0.09 -14.46
N GLY A 327 7.40 -0.96 -14.61
CA GLY A 327 7.32 -2.37 -14.22
C GLY A 327 6.91 -2.55 -12.76
N ILE A 328 7.52 -1.80 -11.84
CA ILE A 328 7.13 -1.78 -10.42
C ILE A 328 5.64 -1.48 -10.22
N ILE A 329 5.11 -0.47 -10.93
CA ILE A 329 3.70 -0.06 -10.85
C ILE A 329 2.79 -1.16 -11.39
N ASP A 330 3.22 -1.83 -12.47
CA ASP A 330 2.48 -2.91 -13.10
C ASP A 330 2.59 -4.25 -12.33
N GLY A 331 3.48 -4.33 -11.34
CA GLY A 331 3.78 -5.54 -10.58
C GLY A 331 4.85 -6.44 -11.20
N ASP A 332 5.48 -6.04 -12.32
CA ASP A 332 6.58 -6.75 -12.97
C ASP A 332 7.95 -6.14 -12.61
N TYR A 333 8.66 -6.81 -11.71
CA TYR A 333 9.96 -6.36 -11.19
C TYR A 333 11.16 -6.84 -12.02
N SER A 334 10.96 -7.51 -13.16
CA SER A 334 12.05 -8.06 -13.97
C SER A 334 13.06 -6.99 -14.40
N ALA A 335 12.59 -5.95 -15.09
CA ALA A 335 13.41 -4.83 -15.53
C ALA A 335 14.07 -4.08 -14.37
N PHE A 336 13.36 -3.93 -13.23
CA PHE A 336 13.94 -3.31 -12.04
C PHE A 336 15.08 -4.13 -11.43
N ARG A 337 14.95 -5.47 -11.39
CA ARG A 337 16.03 -6.34 -10.93
C ARG A 337 17.25 -6.27 -11.85
N GLU A 338 17.04 -6.30 -13.17
CA GLU A 338 18.13 -6.14 -14.15
C GLU A 338 18.83 -4.79 -13.98
N MET A 339 18.05 -3.72 -13.79
CA MET A 339 18.57 -2.38 -13.51
C MET A 339 19.44 -2.34 -12.25
N VAL A 340 18.97 -2.91 -11.13
CA VAL A 340 19.72 -2.99 -9.86
C VAL A 340 21.00 -3.83 -10.01
N MET A 341 20.96 -4.93 -10.75
CA MET A 341 22.16 -5.75 -11.00
C MET A 341 23.19 -5.01 -11.87
N LYS A 342 22.74 -4.24 -12.86
CA LYS A 342 23.59 -3.44 -13.75
C LYS A 342 24.21 -2.24 -13.02
N ALA A 343 23.45 -1.58 -12.15
CA ALA A 343 23.90 -0.46 -11.34
C ALA A 343 23.27 -0.52 -9.93
N PRO A 344 23.96 -1.13 -8.95
CA PRO A 344 23.45 -1.25 -7.57
C PRO A 344 23.20 0.08 -6.87
N ASP A 345 23.87 1.14 -7.30
CA ASP A 345 23.69 2.53 -6.88
C ASP A 345 22.93 3.35 -7.95
N GLY A 346 21.94 2.73 -8.59
CA GLY A 346 21.20 3.30 -9.73
C GLY A 346 20.52 4.65 -9.43
N GLU A 347 20.39 5.06 -8.17
CA GLU A 347 19.85 6.37 -7.79
C GLU A 347 20.69 7.53 -8.35
N VAL A 348 22.01 7.40 -8.39
CA VAL A 348 22.87 8.47 -8.94
C VAL A 348 22.78 8.58 -10.47
N ASP A 349 22.45 7.47 -11.13
CA ASP A 349 22.15 7.45 -12.57
C ASP A 349 20.76 8.03 -12.84
N ALA A 350 19.81 7.79 -11.95
CA ALA A 350 18.48 8.38 -12.04
C ALA A 350 18.50 9.89 -11.96
N ILE A 351 19.31 10.46 -11.08
CA ILE A 351 19.45 11.92 -10.96
C ILE A 351 20.15 12.50 -12.20
N ALA A 352 21.05 11.73 -12.83
CA ALA A 352 21.74 12.16 -14.05
C ALA A 352 20.84 12.11 -15.30
N ALA A 353 19.93 11.14 -15.39
CA ALA A 353 19.20 10.83 -16.62
C ALA A 353 17.74 11.32 -16.63
N LEU A 354 17.07 11.35 -15.47
CA LEU A 354 15.66 11.73 -15.37
C LEU A 354 15.47 13.24 -15.47
N ARG A 355 14.27 13.64 -15.87
CA ARG A 355 13.87 15.03 -16.07
C ARG A 355 12.69 15.40 -15.17
N PRO A 356 12.37 16.70 -15.01
CA PRO A 356 11.25 17.14 -14.18
C PRO A 356 9.91 16.48 -14.56
N GLU A 357 9.66 16.21 -15.84
CA GLU A 357 8.44 15.52 -16.30
C GLU A 357 8.33 14.07 -15.82
N ASP A 358 9.42 13.45 -15.36
CA ASP A 358 9.45 12.06 -14.87
C ASP A 358 9.07 11.96 -13.38
N ILE A 359 9.07 13.08 -12.64
CA ILE A 359 8.78 13.10 -11.19
C ILE A 359 7.44 12.41 -10.83
N PRO A 360 6.32 12.63 -11.55
CA PRO A 360 5.08 11.92 -11.27
C PRO A 360 5.21 10.39 -11.37
N LEU A 361 5.99 9.88 -12.32
CA LEU A 361 6.26 8.45 -12.42
C LEU A 361 7.03 7.96 -11.20
N VAL A 362 8.12 8.64 -10.82
CA VAL A 362 8.95 8.27 -9.65
C VAL A 362 8.11 8.25 -8.36
N ARG A 363 7.19 9.21 -8.18
CA ARG A 363 6.26 9.21 -7.03
C ARG A 363 5.36 7.98 -7.03
N ARG A 364 4.72 7.67 -8.16
CA ARG A 364 3.87 6.46 -8.27
C ARG A 364 4.66 5.18 -8.04
N THR A 365 5.87 5.08 -8.59
CA THR A 365 6.77 3.95 -8.38
C THR A 365 7.14 3.79 -6.90
N ARG A 366 7.47 4.88 -6.21
CA ARG A 366 7.71 4.88 -4.75
C ARG A 366 6.52 4.34 -3.98
N ARG A 367 5.31 4.84 -4.27
CA ARG A 367 4.06 4.41 -3.62
C ARG A 367 3.75 2.94 -3.87
N ALA A 368 3.90 2.51 -5.13
CA ALA A 368 3.69 1.12 -5.52
C ALA A 368 4.66 0.18 -4.81
N SER A 369 5.95 0.52 -4.75
CA SER A 369 6.95 -0.31 -4.06
C SER A 369 6.62 -0.45 -2.57
N ILE A 370 6.41 0.66 -1.84
CA ILE A 370 6.17 0.62 -0.39
C ILE A 370 4.88 -0.11 0.01
N SER A 371 3.87 -0.14 -0.86
CA SER A 371 2.63 -0.87 -0.63
C SER A 371 2.78 -2.39 -0.50
N ARG A 372 3.95 -2.94 -0.88
CA ARG A 372 4.26 -4.36 -0.69
C ARG A 372 4.53 -4.73 0.77
N CYS A 373 4.63 -3.75 1.67
CA CYS A 373 4.72 -3.92 3.12
C CYS A 373 5.75 -4.97 3.55
N ASN A 374 6.98 -4.86 3.03
CA ASN A 374 8.09 -5.72 3.40
C ASN A 374 9.39 -4.93 3.60
N GLN A 375 10.42 -5.58 4.16
CA GLN A 375 11.69 -4.91 4.48
C GLN A 375 12.41 -4.31 3.25
N HIS A 376 12.30 -4.95 2.08
CA HIS A 376 12.91 -4.47 0.85
C HIS A 376 12.20 -3.21 0.34
N ALA A 377 10.87 -3.17 0.49
CA ALA A 377 10.05 -2.03 0.13
C ALA A 377 10.43 -0.75 0.91
N LEU A 378 10.92 -0.87 2.15
CA LEU A 378 11.44 0.27 2.92
C LEU A 378 12.74 0.82 2.32
N SER A 379 13.62 -0.08 1.85
CA SER A 379 14.88 0.31 1.20
C SER A 379 14.59 1.03 -0.12
N ASP A 380 13.73 0.44 -0.95
CA ASP A 380 13.27 1.06 -2.19
C ASP A 380 12.62 2.43 -1.94
N TYR A 381 11.75 2.54 -0.92
CA TYR A 381 11.11 3.81 -0.56
C TYR A 381 12.11 4.89 -0.19
N ALA A 382 13.16 4.54 0.57
CA ALA A 382 14.25 5.46 0.92
C ALA A 382 15.03 5.89 -0.33
N SER A 383 15.37 4.95 -1.23
CA SER A 383 16.06 5.24 -2.49
C SER A 383 15.25 6.16 -3.41
N PHE A 384 13.98 5.86 -3.65
CA PHE A 384 13.11 6.75 -4.43
C PHE A 384 12.91 8.10 -3.77
N THR A 385 12.88 8.17 -2.44
CA THR A 385 12.81 9.44 -1.72
C THR A 385 14.06 10.29 -1.95
N LYS A 386 15.27 9.69 -1.96
CA LYS A 386 16.52 10.41 -2.30
C LYS A 386 16.51 10.93 -3.74
N ILE A 387 16.03 10.14 -4.70
CA ILE A 387 15.85 10.58 -6.10
C ILE A 387 14.89 11.78 -6.15
N LEU A 388 13.72 11.67 -5.52
CA LEU A 388 12.72 12.74 -5.50
C LEU A 388 13.24 14.03 -4.84
N TRP A 389 14.00 13.92 -3.77
CA TRP A 389 14.67 15.05 -3.14
C TRP A 389 15.61 15.78 -4.11
N ALA A 390 16.48 15.04 -4.79
CA ALA A 390 17.42 15.61 -5.74
C ALA A 390 16.73 16.26 -6.96
N LEU A 391 15.60 15.70 -7.41
CA LEU A 391 14.84 16.23 -8.57
C LEU A 391 13.89 17.38 -8.20
N THR A 392 13.40 17.43 -6.96
CA THR A 392 12.36 18.39 -6.53
C THR A 392 12.95 19.61 -5.83
N TRP A 393 14.02 19.45 -5.05
CA TRP A 393 14.55 20.54 -4.25
C TRP A 393 15.14 21.63 -5.12
N LYS A 394 14.78 22.88 -4.82
CA LYS A 394 15.36 24.09 -5.41
C LYS A 394 15.49 25.16 -4.34
N PRO A 395 16.55 26.00 -4.35
CA PRO A 395 16.73 27.05 -3.34
C PRO A 395 15.51 27.98 -3.20
N GLU A 396 14.82 28.29 -4.29
CA GLU A 396 13.63 29.16 -4.32
C GLU A 396 12.40 28.60 -3.62
N LEU A 397 12.28 27.28 -3.44
CA LEU A 397 11.17 26.68 -2.67
C LEU A 397 11.29 26.97 -1.16
N VAL A 398 12.47 27.38 -0.72
CA VAL A 398 12.84 27.53 0.68
C VAL A 398 12.88 29.00 1.09
N LYS A 399 13.30 29.88 0.17
CA LYS A 399 13.25 31.34 0.36
C LYS A 399 11.82 31.79 0.70
N ARG A 400 11.71 32.68 1.69
CA ARG A 400 10.44 33.27 2.14
C ARG A 400 10.05 34.43 1.24
#